data_AF-V4ALY1-F1
#
_entry.id   AF-V4ALY1-F1
#
_cell.length_a   1.000
_cell.length_b   1.000
_cell.length_c   1.000
_cell.angle_alpha   90.00
_cell.angle_beta   90.00
_cell.angle_gamma   90.00
#
_symmetry.space_group_name_H-M   'P 1'
#
loop_
_entity.id
_entity.type
_entity.pdbx_description
1 polymer ?
#
loop_
_entity_poly.entity_id
_entity_poly.type
_entity_poly.pdbx_seq_one_letter_code
_entity_poly.pdbx_strand_id
1 'polypeptide(L)'
;QSSKPIMEKKRRARINASLSELKSLLLEVIKKEGSRHSKMEKADILEMTVKHLRQLQRQKFTGSPKTDTNVLNNYRLGFEECAQEVTRYLSQMEVCDVDLRSRILNHL
;
A
#
# COMPACT_ATOMS: atom_id res chain seq x y z
N GLN A 1 -4.81 35.08 40.72
CA GLN A 1 -3.95 33.95 40.31
C GLN A 1 -4.83 32.71 40.14
N SER A 2 -5.12 32.21 38.93
CA SER A 2 -5.89 30.95 38.76
C SER A 2 -5.97 30.37 37.34
N SER A 3 -5.25 30.90 36.33
CA SER A 3 -5.34 30.38 34.94
C SER A 3 -4.45 29.17 34.66
N LYS A 4 -3.33 29.01 35.39
CA LYS A 4 -2.36 27.92 35.22
C LYS A 4 -2.97 26.50 35.32
N PRO A 5 -3.81 26.16 36.32
CA PRO A 5 -4.38 24.81 36.43
C PRO A 5 -5.40 24.50 35.32
N ILE A 6 -6.15 25.49 34.85
CA ILE A 6 -7.14 25.33 33.78
C ILE A 6 -6.46 25.07 32.43
N MET A 7 -5.38 25.81 32.16
CA MET A 7 -4.58 25.66 30.94
C MET A 7 -3.94 24.27 30.83
N GLU A 8 -3.42 23.75 31.94
CA GLU A 8 -2.85 22.40 31.98
C GLU A 8 -3.92 21.32 31.78
N LYS A 9 -5.11 21.48 32.38
CA LYS A 9 -6.25 20.58 32.12
C LYS A 9 -6.62 20.55 30.64
N LYS A 10 -6.71 21.72 29.98
CA LYS A 10 -7.00 21.82 28.54
C LYS A 10 -5.88 21.20 27.70
N ARG A 11 -4.62 21.39 28.06
CA ARG A 11 -3.47 20.76 27.40
C ARG A 11 -3.54 19.23 27.48
N ARG A 12 -3.78 18.68 28.68
CA ARG A 12 -3.92 17.23 28.89
C ARG A 12 -5.07 16.63 28.09
N ALA A 13 -6.20 17.33 28.02
CA ALA A 13 -7.34 16.90 27.21
C ALA A 13 -6.98 16.79 25.73
N ARG A 14 -6.28 17.80 25.17
CA ARG A 14 -5.80 17.75 23.78
C ARG A 14 -4.85 16.58 23.54
N ILE A 15 -3.87 16.38 24.42
CA ILE A 15 -2.91 15.27 24.29
C ILE A 15 -3.61 13.92 24.28
N ASN A 16 -4.56 13.69 25.19
CA ASN A 16 -5.30 12.44 25.25
C ASN A 16 -6.20 12.23 24.03
N ALA A 17 -6.82 13.31 23.50
CA ALA A 17 -7.60 13.23 22.27
C ALA A 17 -6.72 12.81 21.09
N SER A 18 -5.56 13.44 20.90
CA SER A 18 -4.62 13.06 19.84
C SER A 18 -4.10 11.63 19.98
N LEU A 19 -3.79 11.18 21.21
CA LEU A 19 -3.39 9.78 21.44
C LEU A 19 -4.49 8.78 21.09
N SER A 20 -5.76 9.12 21.38
CA SER A 20 -6.90 8.28 21.02
C SER A 20 -7.09 8.20 19.52
N GLU A 21 -6.95 9.33 18.81
CA GLU A 21 -7.03 9.39 17.35
C GLU A 21 -5.89 8.59 16.69
N LEU A 22 -4.65 8.76 17.16
CA LEU A 22 -3.50 7.97 16.69
C LEU A 22 -3.72 6.48 16.88
N LYS A 23 -4.28 6.06 18.03
CA LYS A 23 -4.61 4.65 18.27
C LYS A 23 -5.62 4.13 17.24
N SER A 24 -6.70 4.86 16.98
CA SER A 24 -7.72 4.45 16.02
C SER A 24 -7.14 4.28 14.61
N LEU A 25 -6.38 5.27 14.14
CA LEU A 25 -5.72 5.22 12.83
C LEU A 25 -4.74 4.04 12.72
N LEU A 26 -3.95 3.80 13.76
CA LEU A 26 -3.02 2.67 13.78
C LEU A 26 -3.75 1.32 13.76
N LEU A 27 -4.85 1.17 14.50
CA LEU A 27 -5.62 -0.07 14.51
C LEU A 27 -6.22 -0.39 13.14
N GLU A 28 -6.67 0.61 12.40
CA GLU A 28 -7.15 0.43 11.02
C GLU A 28 -6.04 -0.10 10.09
N VAL A 29 -4.84 0.49 10.20
CA VAL A 29 -3.66 0.05 9.43
C VAL A 29 -3.24 -1.37 9.84
N ILE A 30 -3.14 -1.66 11.13
CA ILE A 30 -2.71 -2.96 11.66
C ILE A 30 -3.71 -4.08 11.32
N LYS A 31 -5.02 -3.78 11.36
CA LYS A 31 -6.07 -4.73 10.97
C LYS A 31 -5.94 -5.13 9.50
N LYS A 32 -5.57 -4.18 8.63
CA LYS A 32 -5.29 -4.46 7.21
C LYS A 32 -4.07 -5.38 7.04
N GLU A 33 -3.07 -5.26 7.91
CA GLU A 33 -1.87 -6.11 7.96
C GLU A 33 -2.09 -7.44 8.73
N GLY A 34 -3.35 -7.75 9.11
CA GLY A 34 -3.71 -9.02 9.75
C GLY A 34 -3.28 -9.19 11.21
N SER A 35 -2.78 -8.15 11.87
CA SER A 35 -2.28 -8.26 13.25
C SER A 35 -3.36 -7.90 14.29
N ARG A 36 -3.38 -8.60 15.45
CA ARG A 36 -4.40 -8.44 16.51
C ARG A 36 -3.86 -7.68 17.72
N HIS A 37 -3.63 -6.38 17.59
CA HIS A 37 -3.25 -5.53 18.73
C HIS A 37 -4.47 -4.89 19.39
N SER A 38 -5.26 -5.65 20.15
CA SER A 38 -6.48 -5.12 20.81
C SER A 38 -6.16 -4.15 21.97
N LYS A 39 -4.97 -4.27 22.57
CA LYS A 39 -4.52 -3.42 23.68
C LYS A 39 -3.21 -2.74 23.28
N MET A 40 -3.23 -1.41 23.27
CA MET A 40 -2.06 -0.56 23.03
C MET A 40 -1.94 0.41 24.18
N GLU A 41 -0.76 0.46 24.79
CA GLU A 41 -0.40 1.43 25.80
C GLU A 41 0.06 2.75 25.16
N LYS A 42 0.23 3.81 25.95
CA LYS A 42 0.63 5.13 25.42
C LYS A 42 1.99 5.10 24.74
N ALA A 43 2.94 4.32 25.29
CA ALA A 43 4.26 4.14 24.69
C ALA A 43 4.15 3.44 23.33
N ASP A 44 3.39 2.34 23.26
CA ASP A 44 3.15 1.60 22.01
C ASP A 44 2.53 2.49 20.92
N ILE A 45 1.50 3.28 21.27
CA ILE A 45 0.86 4.20 20.31
C ILE A 45 1.90 5.15 19.72
N LEU A 46 2.76 5.73 20.54
CA LEU A 46 3.79 6.66 20.09
C LEU A 46 4.85 5.96 19.23
N GLU A 47 5.35 4.81 19.68
CA GLU A 47 6.36 4.04 18.97
C GLU A 47 5.85 3.56 17.61
N MET A 48 4.66 2.96 17.58
CA MET A 48 4.03 2.49 16.34
C MET A 48 3.73 3.65 15.39
N THR A 49 3.30 4.80 15.91
CA THR A 49 3.11 6.02 15.10
C THR A 49 4.42 6.43 14.43
N VAL A 50 5.52 6.51 15.19
CA VAL A 50 6.84 6.89 14.66
C VAL A 50 7.32 5.88 13.62
N LYS A 51 7.18 4.58 13.89
CA LYS A 51 7.51 3.52 12.94
C LYS A 51 6.73 3.67 11.64
N HIS A 52 5.42 3.90 11.73
CA HIS A 52 4.56 4.10 10.56
C HIS A 52 4.94 5.35 9.76
N LEU A 53 5.21 6.47 10.43
CA LEU A 53 5.65 7.70 9.78
C LEU A 53 6.98 7.52 9.04
N ARG A 54 7.95 6.81 9.63
CA ARG A 54 9.21 6.47 8.97
C ARG A 54 8.99 5.58 7.74
N GLN A 55 8.07 4.62 7.82
CA GLN A 55 7.71 3.78 6.68
C GLN A 55 7.07 4.61 5.56
N LEU A 56 6.14 5.53 5.89
CA LEU A 56 5.54 6.45 4.92
C LEU A 56 6.58 7.37 4.26
N GLN A 57 7.55 7.87 5.01
CA GLN A 57 8.64 8.68 4.48
C GLN A 57 9.53 7.89 3.53
N ARG A 58 9.88 6.64 3.88
CA ARG A 58 10.63 5.75 2.99
C ARG A 58 9.87 5.49 1.68
N GLN A 59 8.58 5.19 1.77
CA GLN A 59 7.73 5.00 0.58
C GLN A 59 7.69 6.23 -0.33
N LYS A 60 7.66 7.45 0.24
CA LYS A 60 7.69 8.69 -0.54
C LYS A 60 9.05 8.98 -1.21
N PHE A 61 10.15 8.63 -0.54
CA PHE A 61 11.51 8.86 -1.06
C PHE A 61 11.96 7.82 -2.09
N THR A 62 11.42 6.60 -2.05
CA THR A 62 11.75 5.54 -3.02
C THR A 62 10.99 5.67 -4.35
N GLY A 63 10.28 6.78 -4.60
CA GLY A 63 9.81 7.17 -5.94
C GLY A 63 8.80 6.24 -6.61
N SER A 64 8.38 5.14 -6.00
CA SER A 64 7.28 4.34 -6.56
C SER A 64 5.97 4.99 -6.12
N PRO A 65 5.14 5.49 -7.06
CA PRO A 65 3.74 5.68 -6.75
C PRO A 65 3.23 4.36 -6.18
N LYS A 66 2.26 4.41 -5.27
CA LYS A 66 1.42 3.25 -5.00
C LYS A 66 0.61 2.96 -6.27
N THR A 67 1.25 2.58 -7.36
CA THR A 67 0.61 1.65 -8.28
C THR A 67 0.49 0.40 -7.43
N ASP A 68 -0.72 0.13 -6.93
CA ASP A 68 -1.01 -1.05 -6.13
C ASP A 68 -0.23 -2.21 -6.75
N THR A 69 0.68 -2.84 -6.00
CA THR A 69 1.47 -3.96 -6.50
C THR A 69 0.54 -5.04 -7.08
N ASN A 70 -0.68 -5.12 -6.54
CA ASN A 70 -1.77 -5.92 -7.09
C ASN A 70 -2.22 -5.47 -8.49
N VAL A 71 -2.33 -4.18 -8.80
CA VAL A 71 -2.66 -3.68 -10.14
C VAL A 71 -1.55 -4.01 -11.14
N LEU A 72 -0.28 -3.84 -10.76
CA LEU A 72 0.85 -4.23 -11.61
C LEU A 72 0.90 -5.74 -11.84
N ASN A 73 0.67 -6.54 -10.79
CA ASN A 73 0.62 -7.99 -10.91
C ASN A 73 -0.57 -8.45 -11.76
N ASN A 74 -1.75 -7.87 -11.57
CA ASN A 74 -2.94 -8.19 -12.36
C ASN A 74 -2.76 -7.79 -13.83
N TYR A 75 -2.17 -6.63 -14.11
CA TYR A 75 -1.81 -6.23 -15.46
C TYR A 75 -0.81 -7.20 -16.09
N ARG A 76 0.25 -7.57 -15.36
CA ARG A 76 1.26 -8.53 -15.84
C ARG A 76 0.66 -9.89 -16.16
N LEU A 77 -0.22 -10.40 -15.29
CA LEU A 77 -0.92 -11.67 -15.51
C LEU A 77 -1.84 -11.60 -16.73
N GLY A 78 -2.68 -10.56 -16.84
CA GLY A 78 -3.56 -10.40 -18.00
C GLY A 78 -2.80 -10.18 -19.30
N PHE A 79 -1.65 -9.52 -19.25
CA PHE A 79 -0.73 -9.39 -20.39
C PHE A 79 -0.14 -10.74 -20.79
N GLU A 80 0.37 -11.52 -19.82
CA GLU A 80 0.88 -12.88 -20.07
C GLU A 80 -0.19 -13.80 -20.68
N GLU A 81 -1.42 -13.76 -20.18
CA GLU A 81 -2.55 -14.52 -20.74
C GLU A 81 -2.86 -14.10 -22.18
N CYS A 82 -2.90 -12.79 -22.45
CA CYS A 82 -3.13 -12.27 -23.79
C CYS A 82 -2.00 -12.68 -24.76
N ALA A 83 -0.74 -12.53 -24.35
CA ALA A 83 0.42 -12.91 -25.16
C ALA A 83 0.44 -14.42 -25.48
N GLN A 84 0.07 -15.26 -24.50
CA GLN A 84 -0.09 -16.70 -24.72
C GLN A 84 -1.21 -17.01 -25.72
N GLU A 85 -2.35 -16.34 -25.62
CA GLU A 85 -3.48 -16.57 -26.53
C GLU A 85 -3.14 -16.10 -27.96
N VAL A 86 -2.45 -14.96 -28.11
CA VAL A 86 -1.93 -14.51 -29.42
C VAL A 86 -0.96 -15.54 -30.00
N THR A 87 -0.07 -16.08 -29.18
CA THR A 87 0.89 -17.13 -29.60
C THR A 87 0.17 -18.39 -30.06
N ARG A 88 -0.86 -18.82 -29.33
CA ARG A 88 -1.68 -19.98 -29.66
C ARG A 88 -2.44 -19.76 -30.97
N TYR A 89 -3.11 -18.62 -31.11
CA TYR A 89 -3.88 -18.27 -32.30
C TYR A 89 -3.01 -18.26 -33.56
N LEU A 90 -1.87 -17.57 -33.51
CA LEU A 90 -0.94 -17.52 -34.63
C LEU A 90 -0.34 -18.89 -34.99
N SER A 91 -0.22 -19.80 -34.01
CA SER A 91 0.29 -21.16 -34.25
C SER A 91 -0.76 -22.10 -34.86
N GLN A 92 -2.05 -21.78 -34.73
CA GLN A 92 -3.16 -22.55 -35.30
C GLN A 92 -3.56 -22.08 -36.70
N MET A 93 -3.05 -20.94 -37.16
CA MET A 93 -3.29 -20.45 -38.51
C MET A 93 -2.46 -21.23 -39.54
N GLU A 94 -3.12 -22.01 -40.39
CA GLU A 94 -2.48 -22.76 -41.48
C GLU A 94 -1.83 -21.86 -42.55
N VAL A 95 -2.26 -20.60 -42.66
CA VAL A 95 -1.76 -19.62 -43.63
C VAL A 95 -1.34 -18.34 -42.90
N CYS A 96 -0.29 -18.43 -42.08
CA CYS A 96 0.34 -17.26 -41.47
C CYS A 96 1.79 -17.13 -41.97
N ASP A 97 2.14 -15.95 -42.48
CA ASP A 97 3.51 -15.64 -42.86
C ASP A 97 4.44 -15.78 -41.65
N VAL A 98 5.48 -16.60 -41.79
CA VAL A 98 6.38 -16.99 -40.70
C VAL A 98 7.16 -15.78 -40.18
N ASP A 99 7.52 -14.86 -41.08
CA ASP A 99 8.21 -13.61 -40.74
C ASP A 99 7.30 -12.67 -39.95
N LEU A 100 6.06 -12.48 -40.41
CA LEU A 100 5.06 -11.70 -39.67
C LEU A 100 4.80 -12.28 -38.28
N ARG A 101 4.63 -13.60 -38.17
CA ARG A 101 4.45 -14.29 -36.89
C ARG A 101 5.62 -14.03 -35.95
N SER A 102 6.86 -14.16 -36.43
CA SER A 102 8.04 -13.91 -35.62
C SER A 102 8.12 -12.45 -35.16
N ARG A 103 7.80 -11.48 -36.02
CA ARG A 103 7.78 -10.06 -35.65
C ARG A 103 6.76 -9.73 -34.58
N ILE A 104 5.55 -10.29 -34.68
CA ILE A 104 4.49 -10.08 -33.69
C ILE A 104 4.90 -10.67 -32.34
N LEU A 105 5.42 -11.91 -32.31
CA LEU A 105 5.84 -12.57 -31.07
C LEU A 105 7.04 -11.88 -30.40
N ASN A 106 7.95 -11.29 -31.18
CA ASN A 106 9.08 -10.54 -30.63
C ASN A 106 8.68 -9.13 -30.14
N HIS A 107 7.50 -8.65 -30.52
CA HIS A 107 7.00 -7.33 -30.10
C HIS A 107 6.19 -7.37 -28.80
N LEU A 108 5.61 -8.53 -28.48
CA LEU A 108 4.95 -8.83 -27.19
C LEU A 108 5.99 -9.01 -26.08
#